data_AF-A0A2I0D3G1-F1
#
_entry.id   AF-A0A2I0D3G1-F1
#
_cell.length_a   1.000
_cell.length_b   1.000
_cell.length_c   1.000
_cell.angle_alpha   90.00
_cell.angle_beta   90.00
_cell.angle_gamma   90.00
#
_symmetry.space_group_name_H-M   'P 1'
#
loop_
_entity.id
_entity.type
_entity.pdbx_description
1 polymer ?
#
loop_
_entity_poly.entity_id
_entity_poly.type
_entity_poly.pdbx_seq_one_letter_code
_entity_poly.pdbx_strand_id
1 'polypeptide(L)'
;MEFPAGTDREIMKSPRDDGAGRDLRLPDEAQLLKIRSQPSVIAVSAFFEGFPVQSVGEEDFEHVAALAEDFLRAGAKVASELGIGTVDQLILETSQNKCIIAPCGDLSLCVLTRSDAQLGLIRVLLQGVQKQLSVPGRRDHASSYEK
;
A
#
# COMPACT_ATOMS: atom_id res chain seq x y z
N MET A 1 -53.23 11.16 28.52
CA MET A 1 -53.75 12.12 27.53
C MET A 1 -52.52 12.70 26.85
N GLU A 2 -52.28 12.25 25.64
CA GLU A 2 -51.07 12.49 24.85
C GLU A 2 -51.08 13.90 24.22
N PHE A 3 -49.92 14.52 24.13
CA PHE A 3 -49.73 15.72 23.32
C PHE A 3 -49.45 15.31 21.86
N PRO A 4 -50.15 15.88 20.87
CA PRO A 4 -49.85 15.67 19.46
C PRO A 4 -48.84 16.71 18.97
N ALA A 5 -47.93 16.30 18.09
CA ALA A 5 -47.22 17.21 17.19
C ALA A 5 -46.82 16.45 15.93
N GLY A 6 -47.64 16.58 14.89
CA GLY A 6 -47.19 16.34 13.52
C GLY A 6 -46.58 17.63 12.97
N THR A 7 -45.48 17.53 12.22
CA THR A 7 -45.31 18.26 10.96
C THR A 7 -44.20 17.60 10.13
N ASP A 8 -44.50 17.42 8.84
CA ASP A 8 -43.59 16.97 7.79
C ASP A 8 -42.19 17.62 7.87
N ARG A 9 -41.17 16.77 7.79
CA ARG A 9 -39.84 17.13 7.30
C ARG A 9 -39.36 16.03 6.36
N GLU A 10 -39.86 16.06 5.13
CA GLU A 10 -39.01 15.65 4.02
C GLU A 10 -37.82 16.62 3.89
N ILE A 11 -36.74 16.10 3.29
CA ILE A 11 -35.53 16.81 2.86
C ILE A 11 -34.45 16.98 3.93
N MET A 12 -33.70 15.90 4.16
CA MET A 12 -32.26 15.92 3.86
C MET A 12 -31.79 14.50 3.53
N LYS A 13 -32.11 14.04 2.30
CA LYS A 13 -31.29 12.98 1.70
C LYS A 13 -29.91 13.59 1.51
N SER A 14 -28.94 13.17 2.31
CA SER A 14 -27.54 13.53 2.06
C SER A 14 -27.21 13.11 0.63
N PRO A 15 -26.75 14.04 -0.24
CA PRO A 15 -26.49 13.73 -1.63
C PRO A 15 -25.23 12.87 -1.73
N ARG A 16 -25.36 11.75 -2.45
CA ARG A 16 -24.32 11.16 -3.30
C ARG A 16 -23.14 10.53 -2.56
N ASP A 17 -23.37 9.28 -2.16
CA ASP A 17 -22.38 8.22 -2.25
C ASP A 17 -22.05 7.98 -3.74
N ASP A 18 -21.33 8.93 -4.35
CA ASP A 18 -20.81 8.86 -5.73
C ASP A 18 -19.28 8.67 -5.69
N GLY A 19 -18.75 8.12 -4.59
CA GLY A 19 -17.39 7.61 -4.54
C GLY A 19 -17.41 6.21 -5.12
N ALA A 20 -17.18 6.08 -6.43
CA ALA A 20 -16.93 4.80 -7.09
C ALA A 20 -15.99 3.97 -6.21
N GLY A 21 -16.56 2.99 -5.48
CA GLY A 21 -15.80 2.05 -4.68
C GLY A 21 -14.86 1.35 -5.65
N ARG A 22 -13.60 1.80 -5.68
CA ARG A 22 -12.57 1.02 -6.34
C ARG A 22 -12.61 -0.31 -5.62
N ASP A 23 -12.86 -1.40 -6.35
CA ASP A 23 -12.66 -2.76 -5.86
C ASP A 23 -11.16 -2.94 -5.55
N LEU A 24 -10.74 -2.35 -4.44
CA LEU A 24 -9.42 -2.44 -3.87
C LEU A 24 -9.26 -3.89 -3.47
N ARG A 25 -8.46 -4.64 -4.25
CA ARG A 25 -8.01 -5.96 -3.82
C ARG A 25 -7.05 -5.77 -2.66
N LEU A 26 -7.58 -5.95 -1.46
CA LEU A 26 -6.79 -5.90 -0.24
C LEU A 26 -6.03 -7.22 -0.07
N PRO A 27 -4.75 -7.17 0.36
CA PRO A 27 -4.06 -8.37 0.76
C PRO A 27 -4.73 -8.98 2.00
N ASP A 28 -4.90 -10.30 1.98
CA ASP A 28 -5.32 -11.02 3.19
C ASP A 28 -4.15 -11.22 4.15
N GLU A 29 -4.45 -11.49 5.42
CA GLU A 29 -3.43 -11.74 6.44
C GLU A 29 -2.51 -12.91 6.07
N ALA A 30 -3.04 -13.95 5.39
CA ALA A 30 -2.29 -15.13 5.01
C ALA A 30 -1.18 -14.80 3.98
N GLN A 31 -1.41 -13.84 3.10
CA GLN A 31 -0.42 -13.34 2.14
C GLN A 31 0.72 -12.60 2.87
N LEU A 32 0.41 -11.75 3.85
CA LEU A 32 1.45 -11.08 4.65
C LEU A 32 2.22 -12.09 5.52
N LEU A 33 1.53 -13.08 6.09
CA LEU A 33 2.15 -14.14 6.89
C LEU A 33 3.18 -14.94 6.10
N LYS A 34 2.97 -15.19 4.80
CA LYS A 34 3.96 -15.87 3.93
C LYS A 34 5.27 -15.09 3.82
N ILE A 35 5.20 -13.76 3.82
CA ILE A 35 6.38 -12.89 3.83
C ILE A 35 6.97 -12.85 5.24
N ARG A 36 6.13 -12.68 6.27
CA ARG A 36 6.55 -12.61 7.68
C ARG A 36 7.22 -13.89 8.17
N SER A 37 6.86 -15.05 7.62
CA SER A 37 7.43 -16.34 7.99
C SER A 37 8.85 -16.55 7.47
N GLN A 38 9.35 -15.65 6.61
CA GLN A 38 10.73 -15.75 6.15
C GLN A 38 11.71 -15.41 7.28
N PRO A 39 12.87 -16.11 7.34
CA PRO A 39 13.92 -15.76 8.27
C PRO A 39 14.27 -14.29 8.19
N SER A 40 14.42 -13.67 9.35
CA SER A 40 14.84 -12.27 9.51
C SER A 40 13.86 -11.20 9.04
N VAL A 41 12.63 -11.55 8.62
CA VAL A 41 11.54 -10.58 8.45
C VAL A 41 10.95 -10.25 9.83
N ILE A 42 10.89 -8.97 10.17
CA ILE A 42 10.45 -8.47 11.48
C ILE A 42 8.97 -8.08 11.42
N ALA A 43 8.59 -7.39 10.35
CA ALA A 43 7.22 -6.92 10.15
C ALA A 43 6.91 -6.73 8.65
N VAL A 44 5.63 -6.81 8.32
CA VAL A 44 5.09 -6.59 6.98
C VAL A 44 3.83 -5.74 7.13
N SER A 45 3.70 -4.70 6.32
CA SER A 45 2.52 -3.85 6.29
C SER A 45 2.09 -3.55 4.86
N ALA A 46 0.82 -3.72 4.58
CA ALA A 46 0.17 -3.16 3.41
C ALA A 46 -0.46 -1.83 3.81
N PHE A 47 -0.23 -0.78 3.03
CA PHE A 47 -0.70 0.57 3.32
C PHE A 47 -1.26 1.28 2.09
N PHE A 48 -2.10 2.28 2.33
CA PHE A 48 -2.72 3.16 1.34
C PHE A 48 -2.60 4.61 1.82
N GLU A 49 -2.01 5.49 1.01
CA GLU A 49 -1.90 6.93 1.32
C GLU A 49 -1.34 7.21 2.74
N GLY A 50 -0.36 6.42 3.18
CA GLY A 50 0.26 6.55 4.50
C GLY A 50 -0.51 5.91 5.66
N PHE A 51 -1.62 5.20 5.41
CA PHE A 51 -2.39 4.50 6.43
C PHE A 51 -2.26 2.97 6.29
N PRO A 52 -2.00 2.25 7.39
CA PRO A 52 -1.94 0.79 7.35
C PRO A 52 -3.33 0.20 7.08
N VAL A 53 -3.39 -0.76 6.17
CA VAL A 53 -4.61 -1.50 5.81
C VAL A 53 -4.60 -2.90 6.40
N GLN A 54 -3.47 -3.60 6.31
CA GLN A 54 -3.25 -4.92 6.91
C GLN A 54 -1.79 -5.02 7.31
N SER A 55 -1.51 -5.53 8.51
CA SER A 55 -0.14 -5.62 9.02
C SER A 55 0.09 -6.87 9.85
N VAL A 56 1.32 -7.37 9.85
CA VAL A 56 1.76 -8.53 10.65
C VAL A 56 3.14 -8.25 11.22
N GLY A 57 3.29 -8.42 12.54
CA GLY A 57 4.51 -8.13 13.29
C GLY A 57 4.23 -7.20 14.46
N GLU A 58 5.28 -6.79 15.16
CA GLU A 58 5.18 -5.87 16.30
C GLU A 58 5.96 -4.60 15.97
N GLU A 59 5.27 -3.63 15.38
CA GLU A 59 5.81 -2.30 15.01
C GLU A 59 4.71 -1.25 15.15
N ASP A 60 5.11 0.03 15.15
CA ASP A 60 4.17 1.15 15.01
C ASP A 60 3.79 1.30 13.52
N PHE A 61 2.72 0.62 13.11
CA PHE A 61 2.31 0.57 11.71
C PHE A 61 1.75 1.89 11.16
N GLU A 62 1.21 2.76 12.02
CA GLU A 62 0.81 4.11 11.60
C GLU A 62 2.05 4.92 11.22
N HIS A 63 3.08 4.88 12.06
CA HIS A 63 4.35 5.54 11.78
C HIS A 63 5.08 4.94 10.56
N VAL A 64 5.13 3.60 10.47
CA VAL A 64 5.75 2.89 9.34
C VAL A 64 5.07 3.24 8.02
N ALA A 65 3.73 3.24 7.97
CA ALA A 65 3.00 3.55 6.75
C ALA A 65 3.23 5.00 6.31
N ALA A 66 3.17 5.96 7.23
CA ALA A 66 3.42 7.37 6.94
C ALA A 66 4.83 7.61 6.36
N LEU A 67 5.86 7.05 7.00
CA LEU A 67 7.24 7.17 6.52
C LEU A 67 7.47 6.44 5.19
N ALA A 68 6.88 5.26 5.03
CA ALA A 68 7.00 4.48 3.80
C ALA A 68 6.39 5.22 2.60
N GLU A 69 5.24 5.86 2.80
CA GLU A 69 4.56 6.69 1.81
C GLU A 69 5.42 7.89 1.38
N ASP A 70 5.96 8.63 2.35
CA ASP A 70 6.86 9.76 2.06
C ASP A 70 8.12 9.30 1.32
N PHE A 71 8.68 8.15 1.69
CA PHE A 71 9.86 7.59 1.02
C PHE A 71 9.54 7.14 -0.41
N LEU A 72 8.37 6.53 -0.64
CA LEU A 72 7.92 6.15 -1.96
C LEU A 72 7.73 7.38 -2.86
N ARG A 73 7.10 8.44 -2.34
CA ARG A 73 6.90 9.70 -3.06
C ARG A 73 8.23 10.36 -3.45
N ALA A 74 9.18 10.40 -2.52
CA ALA A 74 10.51 10.92 -2.79
C ALA A 74 11.27 10.07 -3.83
N GLY A 75 11.23 8.74 -3.70
CA GLY A 75 11.85 7.83 -4.65
C GLY A 75 11.27 7.94 -6.06
N ALA A 76 9.94 8.07 -6.18
CA ALA A 76 9.27 8.26 -7.46
C ALA A 76 9.68 9.57 -8.13
N LYS A 77 9.78 10.66 -7.36
CA LYS A 77 10.28 11.94 -7.87
C LYS A 77 11.72 11.81 -8.39
N VAL A 78 12.60 11.19 -7.61
CA VAL A 78 14.00 10.96 -8.02
C VAL A 78 14.08 10.11 -9.30
N ALA A 79 13.32 9.02 -9.38
CA ALA A 79 13.29 8.16 -10.57
C ALA A 79 12.83 8.92 -11.82
N SER A 80 11.81 9.77 -11.67
CA SER A 80 11.33 10.65 -12.75
C SER A 80 12.38 11.68 -13.17
N GLU A 81 13.04 12.34 -12.22
CA GLU A 81 14.07 13.34 -12.51
C GLU A 81 15.31 12.74 -13.18
N LEU A 82 15.66 11.51 -12.83
CA LEU A 82 16.75 10.76 -13.47
C LEU A 82 16.36 10.15 -14.82
N GLY A 83 15.07 10.13 -15.18
CA GLY A 83 14.59 9.53 -16.42
C GLY A 83 14.74 8.01 -16.47
N ILE A 84 14.72 7.32 -15.31
CA ILE A 84 14.93 5.86 -15.20
C ILE A 84 13.63 5.05 -15.12
N GLY A 85 12.48 5.70 -15.32
CA GLY A 85 11.16 5.08 -15.34
C GLY A 85 10.43 5.16 -14.00
N THR A 86 9.50 4.22 -13.78
CA THR A 86 8.68 4.12 -12.57
C THR A 86 9.35 3.30 -11.49
N VAL A 87 8.95 3.51 -10.24
CA VAL A 87 9.48 2.76 -9.09
C VAL A 87 8.77 1.43 -8.96
N ASP A 88 9.46 0.33 -9.27
CA ASP A 88 8.96 -1.02 -9.00
C ASP A 88 9.18 -1.43 -7.54
N GLN A 89 10.27 -0.95 -6.94
CA GLN A 89 10.69 -1.25 -5.57
C GLN A 89 11.73 -0.25 -5.08
N LEU A 90 11.61 0.17 -3.82
CA LEU A 90 12.66 0.86 -3.07
C LEU A 90 13.23 -0.07 -2.01
N ILE A 91 14.55 0.01 -1.80
CA ILE A 91 15.24 -0.69 -0.73
C ILE A 91 16.13 0.30 0.00
N LEU A 92 15.90 0.44 1.31
CA LEU A 92 16.82 1.12 2.22
C LEU A 92 17.54 0.05 3.03
N GLU A 93 18.85 -0.04 2.87
CA GLU A 93 19.71 -0.97 3.61
C GLU A 93 20.60 -0.20 4.58
N THR A 94 20.63 -0.66 5.82
CA THR A 94 21.51 -0.19 6.88
C THR A 94 22.32 -1.36 7.41
N SER A 95 23.33 -1.09 8.25
CA SER A 95 24.10 -2.15 8.90
C SER A 95 23.25 -3.09 9.78
N GLN A 96 22.10 -2.62 10.25
CA GLN A 96 21.24 -3.35 11.18
C GLN A 96 20.03 -3.98 10.49
N ASN A 97 19.40 -3.24 9.59
CA ASN A 97 18.08 -3.57 9.06
C ASN A 97 17.95 -3.21 7.58
N LYS A 98 16.97 -3.82 6.92
CA LYS A 98 16.50 -3.42 5.60
C LYS A 98 15.03 -3.05 5.65
N CYS A 99 14.67 -2.03 4.89
CA CYS A 99 13.29 -1.67 4.59
C CYS A 99 13.07 -1.80 3.08
N ILE A 100 12.06 -2.57 2.69
CA ILE A 100 11.70 -2.79 1.29
C ILE A 100 10.29 -2.27 1.10
N ILE A 101 10.10 -1.37 0.13
CA ILE A 101 8.79 -0.82 -0.22
C ILE A 101 8.51 -1.15 -1.68
N ALA A 102 7.34 -1.71 -1.97
CA ALA A 102 6.96 -2.07 -3.32
C ALA A 102 5.49 -1.71 -3.59
N PRO A 103 5.19 -0.92 -4.64
CA PRO A 103 3.81 -0.70 -5.08
C PRO A 103 3.08 -2.01 -5.39
N CYS A 104 1.80 -2.10 -5.05
CA CYS A 104 1.00 -3.31 -5.15
C CYS A 104 -0.45 -2.97 -5.52
N GLY A 105 -0.71 -2.78 -6.81
CA GLY A 105 -2.01 -2.29 -7.29
C GLY A 105 -2.21 -0.85 -6.87
N ASP A 106 -3.30 -0.57 -6.14
CA ASP A 106 -3.54 0.73 -5.53
C ASP A 106 -2.88 0.89 -4.14
N LEU A 107 -2.36 -0.20 -3.56
CA LEU A 107 -1.69 -0.20 -2.26
C LEU A 107 -0.18 -0.21 -2.43
N SER A 108 0.55 -0.15 -1.31
CA SER A 108 1.98 -0.46 -1.24
C SER A 108 2.27 -1.44 -0.12
N LEU A 109 3.31 -2.26 -0.29
CA LEU A 109 3.81 -3.19 0.73
C LEU A 109 5.11 -2.64 1.29
N CYS A 110 5.23 -2.61 2.62
CA CYS A 110 6.45 -2.33 3.36
C CYS A 110 6.88 -3.60 4.11
N VAL A 111 8.14 -4.00 3.95
CA VAL A 111 8.75 -5.15 4.63
C VAL A 111 9.97 -4.67 5.41
N LEU A 112 9.94 -4.87 6.73
CA LEU A 112 11.06 -4.59 7.63
C LEU A 112 11.78 -5.88 7.96
N THR A 113 13.10 -5.87 7.84
CA THR A 113 13.94 -7.05 8.04
C THR A 113 15.21 -6.71 8.79
N ARG A 114 15.87 -7.72 9.36
CA ARG A 114 17.27 -7.62 9.77
C ARG A 114 18.21 -7.58 8.56
N SER A 115 19.46 -7.15 8.77
CA SER A 115 20.48 -7.02 7.72
C SER A 115 20.97 -8.34 7.11
N ASP A 116 20.60 -9.49 7.65
CA ASP A 116 20.92 -10.82 7.09
C ASP A 116 19.78 -11.42 6.24
N ALA A 117 18.64 -10.73 6.12
CA ALA A 117 17.50 -11.23 5.35
C ALA A 117 17.83 -11.42 3.86
N GLN A 118 17.32 -12.52 3.30
CA GLN A 118 17.56 -12.92 1.91
C GLN A 118 16.68 -12.11 0.94
N LEU A 119 17.22 -10.99 0.43
CA LEU A 119 16.52 -10.08 -0.48
C LEU A 119 15.91 -10.79 -1.71
N GLY A 120 16.63 -11.76 -2.29
CA GLY A 120 16.14 -12.50 -3.45
C GLY A 120 14.83 -13.25 -3.18
N LEU A 121 14.73 -13.91 -2.02
CA LEU A 121 13.53 -14.66 -1.64
C LEU A 121 12.36 -13.72 -1.32
N ILE A 122 12.63 -12.63 -0.61
CA ILE A 122 11.60 -11.62 -0.29
C ILE A 122 11.05 -11.01 -1.59
N ARG A 123 11.91 -10.70 -2.57
CA ARG A 123 11.49 -10.20 -3.88
C ARG A 123 10.57 -11.17 -4.61
N VAL A 124 10.88 -12.48 -4.61
CA VAL A 124 10.02 -13.50 -5.23
C VAL A 124 8.64 -13.53 -4.57
N LEU A 125 8.59 -13.45 -3.24
CA LEU A 125 7.32 -13.45 -2.50
C LEU A 125 6.50 -12.19 -2.76
N LEU A 126 7.15 -11.01 -2.76
CA LEU A 126 6.50 -9.73 -3.09
C LEU A 126 5.90 -9.76 -4.49
N GLN A 127 6.64 -10.25 -5.50
CA GLN A 127 6.12 -10.44 -6.86
C GLN A 127 4.93 -11.40 -6.89
N GLY A 128 4.96 -12.46 -6.07
CA GLY A 128 3.85 -13.40 -5.94
C GLY A 128 2.57 -12.73 -5.40
N VAL A 129 2.71 -11.87 -4.39
CA VAL A 129 1.59 -11.10 -3.82
C VAL A 129 1.10 -10.04 -4.80
N GLN A 130 2.00 -9.27 -5.42
CA GLN A 130 1.67 -8.27 -6.44
C GLN A 130 0.88 -8.87 -7.61
N LYS A 131 1.22 -10.08 -8.07
CA LYS A 131 0.49 -10.76 -9.14
C LYS A 131 -0.93 -11.19 -8.74
N GLN A 132 -1.18 -11.45 -7.46
CA GLN A 132 -2.51 -11.83 -6.97
C GLN A 132 -3.43 -10.61 -6.81
N LEU A 133 -2.83 -9.46 -6.51
CA LEU A 133 -3.53 -8.20 -6.22
C LEU A 133 -3.64 -7.28 -7.44
N SER A 134 -2.80 -7.46 -8.45
CA SER A 134 -2.93 -6.73 -9.72
C SER A 134 -4.19 -7.16 -10.46
N VAL A 135 -4.96 -6.16 -10.88
CA VAL A 135 -6.10 -6.36 -11.79
C VAL A 135 -5.54 -6.61 -13.20
N PRO A 136 -5.91 -7.71 -13.88
CA PRO A 136 -5.53 -7.92 -15.28
C PRO A 136 -6.11 -6.78 -16.13
N GLY A 137 -5.28 -5.82 -16.55
CA GLY A 137 -5.70 -4.76 -17.47
C GLY A 137 -5.20 -3.34 -17.20
N ARG A 138 -4.61 -3.03 -16.04
CA ARG A 138 -4.01 -1.71 -15.80
C ARG A 138 -2.61 -1.66 -16.41
N ARG A 139 -2.55 -1.47 -17.73
CA ARG A 139 -1.33 -0.96 -18.39
C ARG A 139 -1.12 0.48 -17.96
N ASP A 140 0.12 0.79 -17.63
CA ASP A 140 0.59 2.10 -17.24
C ASP A 140 0.09 3.17 -18.20
N HIS A 141 -0.47 4.27 -17.66
CA HIS A 141 -0.64 5.49 -18.42
C HIS A 141 0.74 6.13 -18.64
N ALA A 142 1.50 5.55 -19.55
CA ALA A 142 2.56 6.25 -20.26
C ALA A 142 1.96 6.92 -21.51
N SER A 143 2.35 8.19 -21.70
CA SER A 143 2.20 9.01 -22.90
C SER A 143 0.91 9.80 -23.08
N SER A 144 0.97 11.09 -22.74
CA SER A 144 0.55 12.17 -23.65
C SER A 144 1.07 13.51 -23.14
N TYR A 145 2.28 13.88 -23.57
CA TYR A 145 2.63 15.26 -23.90
C TYR A 145 3.74 15.24 -24.96
N GLU A 146 3.34 14.99 -26.20
CA GLU A 146 4.03 15.52 -27.38
C GLU A 146 2.99 16.33 -28.16
N LYS A 147 3.07 17.65 -28.00
CA LYS A 147 2.96 18.66 -29.06
C LYS A 147 3.29 20.04 -28.52
#